data_AF-A0A9E3QMM2-F1
#
_entry.id   AF-A0A9E3QMM2-F1
#
_cell.length_a   1.000
_cell.length_b   1.000
_cell.length_c   1.000
_cell.angle_alpha   90.00
_cell.angle_beta   90.00
_cell.angle_gamma   90.00
#
_symmetry.space_group_name_H-M   'P 1'
#
loop_
_entity.id
_entity.type
_entity.pdbx_description
1 polymer ?
#
loop_
_entity_poly.entity_id
_entity_poly.type
_entity_poly.pdbx_seq_one_letter_code
_entity_poly.pdbx_strand_id
1 'polypeptide(L)'
;MSRLIVLVLLGSFALLLIEIRYLHQSVLGDQKIAWTPIVYSGLMLIIGVAGLIGWHHGGRRVLFWAFALGLLVGPLGFWYHNMGHPLVGLRNELAAWTQPVGPAEGEHGPAAGGEEPAPEGGGHAQGEGHHGEEKPSPDQEPAAGAAHGEGEGHESDQPHGHGGDHVALEGPPALAPLSFFGLGLLGMLACARRLQPPTPAPEAGA
;
A
#
# COMPACT_ATOMS: atom_id res chain seq x y z
N MET A 1 2.40 -29.68 16.85
CA MET A 1 3.21 -28.63 16.17
C MET A 1 2.42 -27.78 15.18
N SER A 2 1.73 -28.33 14.17
CA SER A 2 1.08 -27.50 13.14
C SER A 2 0.05 -26.47 13.64
N ARG A 3 -0.71 -26.75 14.70
CA ARG A 3 -1.70 -25.79 15.24
C ARG A 3 -1.07 -24.53 15.83
N LEU A 4 0.07 -24.67 16.50
CA LEU A 4 0.78 -23.54 17.08
C LEU A 4 1.32 -22.63 15.98
N ILE A 5 1.87 -23.21 14.91
CA ILE A 5 2.31 -22.44 13.74
C ILE A 5 1.11 -21.67 13.14
N VAL A 6 -0.03 -22.33 12.94
CA VAL A 6 -1.23 -21.66 12.43
C VAL A 6 -1.71 -20.54 13.37
N LEU A 7 -1.68 -20.76 14.70
CA LEU A 7 -2.04 -19.71 15.67
C LEU A 7 -1.10 -18.50 15.58
N VAL A 8 0.21 -18.72 15.48
CA VAL A 8 1.20 -17.65 15.29
C VAL A 8 0.92 -16.90 13.99
N LEU A 9 0.68 -17.61 12.89
CA LEU A 9 0.34 -17.00 11.60
C LEU A 9 -0.96 -16.18 11.66
N LEU A 10 -2.00 -16.68 12.34
CA LEU A 10 -3.23 -15.90 12.55
C LEU A 10 -2.97 -14.65 13.42
N GLY A 11 -2.11 -14.74 14.43
CA GLY A 11 -1.63 -13.58 15.18
C GLY A 11 -0.96 -12.55 14.27
N SER A 12 -0.10 -12.99 13.34
CA SER A 12 0.53 -12.11 12.35
C SER A 12 -0.51 -11.45 11.43
N PHE A 13 -1.53 -12.18 10.96
CA PHE A 13 -2.62 -11.60 10.18
C PHE A 13 -3.44 -10.56 10.96
N ALA A 14 -3.65 -10.77 12.26
CA ALA A 14 -4.34 -9.80 13.10
C ALA A 14 -3.52 -8.51 13.27
N LEU A 15 -2.20 -8.62 13.48
CA LEU A 15 -1.32 -7.46 13.55
C LEU A 15 -1.26 -6.72 12.21
N LEU A 16 -1.12 -7.44 11.09
CA LEU A 16 -1.16 -6.83 9.75
C LEU A 16 -2.48 -6.11 9.48
N LEU A 17 -3.62 -6.69 9.89
CA LEU A 17 -4.92 -6.03 9.75
C LEU A 17 -4.95 -4.68 10.48
N ILE A 18 -4.44 -4.63 11.71
CA ILE A 18 -4.38 -3.40 12.52
C ILE A 18 -3.43 -2.38 11.88
N GLU A 19 -2.22 -2.81 11.51
CA GLU A 19 -1.20 -1.96 10.92
C GLU A 19 -1.66 -1.36 9.59
N ILE A 20 -2.19 -2.18 8.68
CA ILE A 20 -2.70 -1.72 7.39
C ILE A 20 -3.87 -0.78 7.60
N ARG A 21 -4.80 -1.10 8.51
CA ARG A 21 -5.95 -0.23 8.78
C ARG A 21 -5.53 1.14 9.30
N TYR A 22 -4.50 1.19 10.13
CA TYR A 22 -3.93 2.43 10.68
C TYR A 22 -3.20 3.23 9.61
N LEU A 23 -2.27 2.60 8.86
CA LEU A 23 -1.46 3.27 7.84
C LEU A 23 -2.28 3.74 6.63
N HIS A 24 -3.34 3.00 6.25
CA HIS A 24 -4.14 3.31 5.07
C HIS A 24 -5.43 4.08 5.39
N GLN A 25 -5.62 4.55 6.63
CA GLN A 25 -6.88 5.19 7.01
C GLN A 25 -7.26 6.41 6.15
N SER A 26 -6.26 7.16 5.67
CA SER A 26 -6.46 8.32 4.79
C SER A 26 -6.92 7.91 3.39
N VAL A 27 -6.41 6.81 2.84
CA VAL A 27 -6.69 6.38 1.45
C VAL A 27 -7.91 5.48 1.31
N LEU A 28 -8.43 4.93 2.41
CA LEU A 28 -9.59 4.02 2.38
C LEU A 28 -10.91 4.67 1.94
N GLY A 29 -11.02 6.00 2.06
CA GLY A 29 -12.18 6.76 1.58
C GLY A 29 -12.18 6.92 0.06
N ASP A 30 -10.99 7.08 -0.53
CA ASP A 30 -10.85 7.49 -1.93
C ASP A 30 -10.58 6.31 -2.87
N GLN A 31 -9.86 5.29 -2.40
CA GLN A 31 -9.46 4.16 -3.23
C GLN A 31 -10.10 2.86 -2.75
N LYS A 32 -11.10 2.39 -3.49
CA LYS A 32 -11.78 1.09 -3.22
C LYS A 32 -10.81 -0.08 -3.18
N ILE A 33 -9.72 -0.04 -3.95
CA ILE A 33 -8.74 -1.13 -4.02
C ILE A 33 -7.96 -1.33 -2.72
N ALA A 34 -7.81 -0.26 -1.90
CA ALA A 34 -7.10 -0.30 -0.62
C ALA A 34 -7.82 -1.17 0.43
N TRP A 35 -9.09 -1.53 0.21
CA TRP A 35 -9.84 -2.44 1.08
C TRP A 35 -9.42 -3.91 0.94
N THR A 36 -8.81 -4.30 -0.19
CA THR A 36 -8.41 -5.68 -0.48
C THR A 36 -7.63 -6.35 0.68
N PRO A 37 -6.52 -5.79 1.17
CA PRO A 37 -5.75 -6.42 2.26
C PRO A 37 -6.51 -6.49 3.59
N ILE A 38 -7.38 -5.51 3.88
CA ILE A 38 -8.20 -5.49 5.10
C ILE A 38 -9.23 -6.61 5.05
N VAL A 39 -9.97 -6.70 3.95
CA VAL A 39 -10.99 -7.74 3.74
C VAL A 39 -10.34 -9.13 3.75
N TYR A 40 -9.22 -9.30 3.04
CA TYR A 40 -8.50 -10.57 3.02
C TYR A 40 -8.02 -10.99 4.41
N SER A 41 -7.39 -10.08 5.17
CA SER A 41 -6.91 -10.39 6.52
C SER A 41 -8.07 -10.73 7.47
N GLY A 42 -9.16 -9.97 7.43
CA GLY A 42 -10.36 -10.25 8.22
C GLY A 42 -10.99 -11.61 7.90
N LEU A 43 -11.14 -11.93 6.62
CA LEU A 43 -11.62 -13.25 6.19
C LEU A 43 -10.67 -14.37 6.62
N MET A 44 -9.36 -14.15 6.50
CA MET A 44 -8.35 -15.12 6.88
C MET A 44 -8.40 -15.42 8.39
N LEU A 45 -8.68 -14.43 9.24
CA LEU A 45 -8.88 -14.65 10.68
C LEU A 45 -10.11 -15.50 10.97
N ILE A 46 -11.24 -15.18 10.34
CA ILE A 46 -12.50 -15.92 10.52
C ILE A 46 -12.33 -17.38 10.07
N ILE A 47 -11.82 -17.58 8.85
CA ILE A 47 -11.53 -18.91 8.28
C ILE A 47 -10.47 -19.62 9.13
N GLY A 48 -9.48 -18.87 9.61
CA GLY A 48 -8.45 -19.29 10.56
C GLY A 48 -9.00 -19.99 11.79
N VAL A 49 -9.85 -19.26 12.52
CA VAL A 49 -10.50 -19.74 13.74
C VAL A 49 -11.42 -20.93 13.44
N ALA A 50 -12.24 -20.83 12.40
CA ALA A 50 -13.12 -21.92 11.99
C ALA A 50 -12.33 -23.19 11.61
N GLY A 51 -11.23 -23.04 10.88
CA GLY A 51 -10.34 -24.13 10.48
C GLY A 51 -9.60 -24.77 11.65
N LEU A 52 -9.28 -23.99 12.70
CA LEU A 52 -8.72 -24.50 13.95
C LEU A 52 -9.73 -25.31 14.77
N ILE A 53 -10.99 -24.84 14.85
CA ILE A 53 -12.08 -25.59 15.49
C ILE A 53 -12.34 -26.89 14.71
N GLY A 54 -12.43 -26.80 13.38
CA GLY A 54 -12.66 -27.91 12.46
C GLY A 54 -11.43 -28.72 12.07
N TRP A 55 -10.33 -28.64 12.83
CA TRP A 55 -9.00 -29.11 12.40
C TRP A 55 -8.95 -30.56 11.91
N HIS A 56 -9.72 -31.46 12.52
CA HIS A 56 -9.81 -32.87 12.15
C HIS A 56 -10.86 -33.17 11.07
N HIS A 57 -11.85 -32.29 10.90
CA HIS A 57 -12.97 -32.43 9.97
C HIS A 57 -12.70 -31.71 8.63
N GLY A 58 -11.44 -31.68 8.20
CA GLY A 58 -11.05 -31.01 6.96
C GLY A 58 -10.66 -29.53 7.10
N GLY A 59 -10.67 -28.95 8.30
CA GLY A 59 -10.26 -27.56 8.54
C GLY A 59 -8.86 -27.24 8.00
N ARG A 60 -7.94 -28.22 7.99
CA ARG A 60 -6.62 -28.06 7.36
C ARG A 60 -6.66 -27.82 5.85
N ARG A 61 -7.58 -28.48 5.13
CA ARG A 61 -7.74 -28.29 3.68
C ARG A 61 -8.28 -26.89 3.39
N VAL A 62 -9.25 -26.45 4.19
CA VAL A 62 -9.80 -25.09 4.13
C VAL A 62 -8.69 -24.06 4.37
N LEU A 63 -7.90 -24.23 5.45
CA LEU A 63 -6.77 -23.36 5.76
C LEU A 63 -5.70 -23.37 4.66
N PHE A 64 -5.38 -24.54 4.12
CA PHE A 64 -4.41 -24.65 3.02
C PHE A 64 -4.81 -23.77 1.83
N TRP A 65 -6.08 -23.85 1.38
CA TRP A 65 -6.58 -23.03 0.28
C TRP A 65 -6.67 -21.55 0.65
N ALA A 66 -7.04 -21.22 1.89
CA ALA A 66 -7.08 -19.83 2.35
C ALA A 66 -5.68 -19.19 2.38
N PHE A 67 -4.66 -19.92 2.84
CA PHE A 67 -3.27 -19.49 2.77
C PHE A 67 -2.73 -19.44 1.33
N ALA A 68 -3.15 -20.37 0.46
CA ALA A 68 -2.80 -20.34 -0.96
C ALA A 68 -3.34 -19.09 -1.66
N LEU A 69 -4.52 -18.61 -1.27
CA LEU A 69 -5.04 -17.33 -1.77
C LEU A 69 -4.11 -16.15 -1.38
N GLY A 70 -3.51 -16.17 -0.18
CA GLY A 70 -2.55 -15.15 0.26
C GLY A 70 -1.30 -15.09 -0.62
N LEU A 71 -0.88 -16.25 -1.13
CA LEU A 71 0.20 -16.37 -2.10
C LEU A 71 -0.12 -15.69 -3.45
N LEU A 72 -1.41 -15.50 -3.77
CA LEU A 72 -1.86 -14.76 -4.95
C LEU A 72 -2.08 -13.27 -4.65
N VAL A 73 -2.69 -12.98 -3.50
CA VAL A 73 -2.98 -11.60 -3.05
C VAL A 73 -1.69 -10.80 -2.87
N GLY A 74 -0.63 -11.40 -2.31
CA GLY A 74 0.65 -10.71 -2.10
C GLY A 74 1.29 -10.19 -3.39
N PRO A 75 1.58 -11.04 -4.38
CA PRO A 75 2.13 -10.62 -5.67
C PRO A 75 1.21 -9.66 -6.44
N LEU A 76 -0.11 -9.86 -6.37
CA LEU A 76 -1.07 -8.95 -7.01
C LEU A 76 -1.03 -7.57 -6.35
N GLY A 77 -1.02 -7.49 -5.02
CA GLY A 77 -0.86 -6.24 -4.29
C GLY A 77 0.47 -5.56 -4.61
N PHE A 78 1.56 -6.34 -4.69
CA PHE A 78 2.88 -5.82 -5.04
C PHE A 78 2.91 -5.26 -6.47
N TRP A 79 2.25 -5.92 -7.43
CA TRP A 79 2.10 -5.43 -8.79
C TRP A 79 1.39 -4.07 -8.83
N TYR A 80 0.27 -3.94 -8.11
CA TYR A 80 -0.49 -2.69 -8.04
C TYR A 80 0.30 -1.56 -7.37
N HIS A 81 1.02 -1.84 -6.28
CA HIS A 81 1.85 -0.84 -5.60
C HIS A 81 3.01 -0.33 -6.46
N ASN A 82 3.47 -1.11 -7.43
CA ASN A 82 4.58 -0.75 -8.31
C ASN A 82 4.14 -0.31 -9.71
N MET A 83 2.86 0.05 -9.89
CA MET A 83 2.30 0.46 -11.19
C MET A 83 2.62 -0.53 -12.33
N GLY A 84 2.68 -1.82 -12.01
CA GLY A 84 3.04 -2.88 -12.97
C GLY A 84 4.53 -3.09 -13.24
N HIS A 85 5.42 -2.45 -12.46
CA HIS A 85 6.87 -2.62 -12.54
C HIS A 85 7.46 -3.30 -11.28
N PRO A 86 7.04 -4.53 -10.94
CA PRO A 86 7.42 -5.19 -9.67
C PRO A 86 8.93 -5.39 -9.53
N LEU A 87 9.65 -5.64 -10.63
CA LEU A 87 11.10 -5.84 -10.60
C LEU A 87 11.86 -4.56 -10.22
N VAL A 88 11.35 -3.40 -10.65
CA VAL A 88 11.92 -2.10 -10.29
C VAL A 88 11.68 -1.84 -8.80
N GLY A 89 10.45 -2.09 -8.34
CA GLY A 89 10.10 -2.05 -6.92
C GLY A 89 11.02 -2.90 -6.06
N LEU A 90 11.16 -4.17 -6.40
CA LEU A 90 12.01 -5.10 -5.66
C LEU A 90 13.47 -4.66 -5.64
N ARG A 91 14.00 -4.18 -6.77
CA ARG A 91 15.37 -3.65 -6.83
C ARG A 91 15.53 -2.42 -5.95
N ASN A 92 14.57 -1.50 -5.96
CA ASN A 92 14.61 -0.28 -5.16
C ASN A 92 14.55 -0.59 -3.67
N GLU A 93 13.67 -1.50 -3.26
CA GLU A 93 13.59 -1.99 -1.88
C GLU A 93 14.94 -2.61 -1.46
N LEU A 94 15.48 -3.55 -2.25
CA LEU A 94 16.80 -4.15 -1.96
C LEU A 94 17.93 -3.12 -1.92
N ALA A 95 17.90 -2.12 -2.79
CA ALA A 95 18.87 -1.03 -2.78
C ALA A 95 18.76 -0.20 -1.49
N ALA A 96 17.55 0.06 -1.00
CA ALA A 96 17.33 0.80 0.25
C ALA A 96 17.98 0.11 1.46
N TRP A 97 18.02 -1.23 1.49
CA TRP A 97 18.74 -1.99 2.53
C TRP A 97 20.26 -1.86 2.48
N THR A 98 20.81 -1.39 1.36
CA THR A 98 22.26 -1.17 1.18
C THR A 98 22.67 0.29 1.30
N GLN A 99 21.70 1.22 1.35
CA GLN A 99 22.01 2.62 1.55
C GLN A 99 22.44 2.85 3.01
N PRO A 100 23.58 3.53 3.24
CA PRO A 100 23.95 3.90 4.60
C PRO A 100 22.87 4.82 5.18
N VAL A 101 22.54 4.63 6.45
CA VAL A 101 21.66 5.54 7.18
C VAL A 101 22.38 6.88 7.23
N GLY A 102 21.93 7.83 6.40
CA GLY A 102 22.50 9.18 6.38
C GLY A 102 22.37 9.85 7.75
N PRO A 103 23.27 10.77 8.12
CA PRO A 103 23.06 11.59 9.30
C PRO A 103 21.69 12.26 9.20
N ALA A 104 20.92 12.23 10.27
CA ALA A 104 19.63 12.90 10.31
C ALA A 104 19.83 14.34 9.81
N GLU A 105 18.97 14.82 8.92
CA GLU A 105 19.02 16.15 8.29
C GLU A 105 18.93 17.34 9.28
N GLY A 106 19.23 17.14 10.57
CA GLY A 106 19.33 18.16 11.60
C GLY A 106 20.76 18.48 12.06
N GLU A 107 21.79 17.70 11.70
CA GLU A 107 23.18 18.12 11.91
C GLU A 107 23.67 18.98 10.75
N HIS A 108 22.99 20.10 10.52
CA HIS A 108 23.66 21.26 9.95
C HIS A 108 24.71 21.71 10.96
N GLY A 109 25.90 21.12 10.86
CA GLY A 109 27.09 21.71 11.45
C GLY A 109 27.15 23.19 11.08
N PRO A 110 27.54 24.08 11.99
CA PRO A 110 27.52 25.51 11.75
C PRO A 110 28.25 25.78 10.44
N ALA A 111 27.54 26.38 9.49
CA ALA A 111 28.11 26.88 8.25
C ALA A 111 29.34 27.71 8.63
N ALA A 112 30.52 27.15 8.37
CA ALA A 112 31.76 27.90 8.51
C ALA A 112 31.62 29.08 7.56
N GLY A 113 31.49 30.28 8.15
CA GLY A 113 31.11 31.52 7.47
C GLY A 113 32.03 31.86 6.31
N GLY A 114 31.60 31.50 5.10
CA GLY A 114 32.06 32.11 3.88
C GLY A 114 31.23 33.36 3.63
N GLU A 115 31.90 34.52 3.62
CA GLU A 115 31.36 35.84 3.33
C GLU A 115 30.37 35.84 2.16
N GLU A 116 29.17 36.37 2.42
CA GLU A 116 28.16 36.69 1.42
C GLU A 116 28.61 37.95 0.66
N PRO A 117 28.92 37.88 -0.66
CA PRO A 117 29.12 39.09 -1.45
C PRO A 117 27.76 39.76 -1.67
N ALA A 118 27.71 41.04 -1.31
CA ALA A 118 26.54 41.90 -1.41
C ALA A 118 25.87 41.85 -2.80
N PRO A 119 24.53 41.83 -2.89
CA PRO A 119 23.83 41.95 -4.16
C PRO A 119 23.89 43.40 -4.66
N GLU A 120 24.62 43.63 -5.75
CA GLU A 120 24.46 44.80 -6.61
C GLU A 120 23.11 44.72 -7.35
N GLY A 121 22.43 45.86 -7.38
CA GLY A 121 21.04 45.99 -7.79
C GLY A 121 20.76 45.89 -9.29
N GLY A 122 19.47 45.64 -9.56
CA GLY A 122 18.80 45.78 -10.85
C GLY A 122 17.48 44.99 -10.76
N GLY A 123 16.29 45.57 -10.73
CA GLY A 123 15.83 46.84 -11.26
C GLY A 123 15.08 46.62 -12.57
N HIS A 124 13.94 45.91 -12.54
CA HIS A 124 12.93 45.83 -13.62
C HIS A 124 11.69 45.10 -13.07
N ALA A 125 10.45 45.37 -13.44
CA ALA A 125 9.71 46.55 -13.85
C ALA A 125 8.23 46.16 -13.62
N GLN A 126 7.42 47.09 -13.12
CA GLN A 126 5.97 46.94 -12.95
C GLN A 126 5.29 46.58 -14.28
N GLY A 127 4.48 45.52 -14.25
CA GLY A 127 3.45 45.25 -15.25
C GLY A 127 2.08 45.27 -14.57
N GLU A 128 1.44 46.44 -14.56
CA GLU A 128 0.03 46.60 -14.18
C GLU A 128 -0.84 46.07 -15.32
N GLY A 129 -1.59 44.99 -15.05
CA GLY A 129 -2.64 44.45 -15.91
C GLY A 129 -4.01 44.70 -15.30
N HIS A 130 -4.80 45.51 -15.99
CA HIS A 130 -6.10 46.07 -15.64
C HIS A 130 -7.25 45.19 -16.17
N HIS A 131 -8.43 45.27 -15.52
CA HIS A 131 -9.77 44.84 -15.95
C HIS A 131 -10.11 43.32 -15.96
N GLY A 132 -11.29 42.86 -15.52
CA GLY A 132 -12.52 43.57 -15.19
C GLY A 132 -13.42 42.76 -14.24
N GLU A 133 -14.12 43.48 -13.38
CA GLU A 133 -15.05 42.98 -12.38
C GLU A 133 -16.46 42.97 -13.02
N GLU A 134 -16.93 41.82 -13.49
CA GLU A 134 -18.33 41.66 -13.90
C GLU A 134 -19.20 41.34 -12.70
N LYS A 135 -20.21 42.19 -12.53
CA LYS A 135 -21.19 42.18 -11.44
C LYS A 135 -22.32 41.20 -11.81
N PRO A 136 -22.63 40.18 -11.01
CA PRO A 136 -23.75 39.28 -11.31
C PRO A 136 -25.10 39.98 -11.05
N SER A 137 -25.97 39.93 -12.04
CA SER A 137 -27.36 40.40 -11.96
C SER A 137 -28.21 39.42 -11.12
N PRO A 138 -29.06 39.89 -10.19
CA PRO A 138 -29.93 39.03 -9.39
C PRO A 138 -31.29 38.95 -10.07
N ASP A 139 -31.63 37.81 -10.69
CA ASP A 139 -33.01 37.38 -10.98
C ASP A 139 -32.97 36.02 -11.68
N GLN A 140 -32.92 34.92 -10.91
CA GLN A 140 -33.32 33.59 -11.39
C GLN A 140 -33.55 32.62 -10.21
N GLU A 141 -34.83 32.42 -9.87
CA GLU A 141 -35.34 31.36 -8.99
C GLU A 141 -35.42 30.00 -9.74
N PRO A 142 -35.50 28.87 -9.02
CA PRO A 142 -35.09 27.56 -9.53
C PRO A 142 -36.24 26.78 -10.19
N ALA A 143 -35.94 26.07 -11.27
CA ALA A 143 -36.79 25.02 -11.80
C ALA A 143 -36.04 23.68 -11.81
N ALA A 144 -36.63 22.71 -11.13
CA ALA A 144 -36.26 21.31 -11.17
C ALA A 144 -36.33 20.76 -12.61
N GLY A 145 -35.31 20.04 -13.05
CA GLY A 145 -35.33 19.37 -14.35
C GLY A 145 -33.99 18.78 -14.72
N ALA A 146 -34.01 17.53 -15.14
CA ALA A 146 -32.86 16.69 -15.36
C ALA A 146 -32.02 17.03 -16.61
N ALA A 147 -30.81 16.45 -16.58
CA ALA A 147 -29.99 16.00 -17.71
C ALA A 147 -28.99 16.98 -18.37
N HIS A 148 -27.78 16.42 -18.51
CA HIS A 148 -26.74 16.67 -19.51
C HIS A 148 -26.07 18.06 -19.61
N GLY A 149 -24.79 18.08 -19.23
CA GLY A 149 -23.71 18.25 -20.22
C GLY A 149 -23.05 19.63 -20.33
N GLU A 150 -21.71 19.59 -20.36
CA GLU A 150 -20.77 20.55 -20.96
C GLU A 150 -20.49 21.83 -20.14
N GLY A 151 -19.31 21.94 -19.52
CA GLY A 151 -18.22 22.85 -19.95
C GLY A 151 -18.35 24.17 -19.16
N GLU A 152 -17.35 24.91 -18.67
CA GLU A 152 -15.95 25.17 -18.99
C GLU A 152 -15.29 25.59 -17.65
N GLY A 153 -14.06 25.20 -17.32
CA GLY A 153 -12.87 25.88 -17.82
C GLY A 153 -12.46 27.04 -16.89
N HIS A 154 -11.91 26.74 -15.71
CA HIS A 154 -11.07 27.67 -14.96
C HIS A 154 -9.71 27.00 -14.75
N GLU A 155 -8.89 27.10 -15.79
CA GLU A 155 -7.49 26.68 -15.82
C GLU A 155 -6.68 27.76 -15.09
N SER A 156 -6.50 27.56 -13.79
CA SER A 156 -5.66 28.41 -12.96
C SER A 156 -4.20 28.10 -13.26
N ASP A 157 -3.56 28.97 -14.04
CA ASP A 157 -2.11 29.04 -14.25
C ASP A 157 -1.39 29.01 -12.89
N GLN A 158 -0.88 27.84 -12.49
CA GLN A 158 0.11 27.74 -11.43
C GLN A 158 1.51 27.66 -12.06
N PRO A 159 2.45 28.52 -11.63
CA PRO A 159 3.79 28.54 -12.19
C PRO A 159 4.52 27.23 -11.86
N HIS A 160 4.98 26.55 -12.91
CA HIS A 160 5.85 25.39 -12.85
C HIS A 160 7.19 25.75 -12.21
N GLY A 161 7.28 25.58 -10.90
CA GLY A 161 8.53 25.53 -10.15
C GLY A 161 9.30 24.25 -10.50
N HIS A 162 10.23 24.38 -11.44
CA HIS A 162 11.22 23.36 -11.76
C HIS A 162 12.36 23.46 -10.74
N GLY A 163 12.42 22.55 -9.76
CA GLY A 163 13.54 22.52 -8.83
C GLY A 163 13.31 21.62 -7.62
N GLY A 164 14.04 20.51 -7.59
CA GLY A 164 14.28 19.72 -6.39
C GLY A 164 13.82 18.29 -6.54
N ASP A 165 14.79 17.38 -6.61
CA ASP A 165 14.63 15.94 -6.63
C ASP A 165 14.05 15.47 -5.29
N HIS A 166 12.75 15.72 -5.07
CA HIS A 166 12.01 15.06 -4.02
C HIS A 166 11.98 13.59 -4.36
N VAL A 167 12.98 12.87 -3.83
CA VAL A 167 12.99 11.42 -3.75
C VAL A 167 11.66 11.06 -3.11
N ALA A 168 10.70 10.65 -3.94
CA ALA A 168 9.35 10.31 -3.56
C ALA A 168 9.38 9.05 -2.68
N LEU A 169 9.79 9.23 -1.42
CA LEU A 169 9.74 8.27 -0.33
C LEU A 169 8.45 8.44 0.49
N GLU A 170 7.49 9.24 0.03
CA GLU A 170 6.15 9.36 0.63
C GLU A 170 5.15 8.32 0.10
N GLY A 171 5.63 7.28 -0.61
CA GLY A 171 4.83 6.11 -0.90
C GLY A 171 4.76 5.19 0.32
N PRO A 172 3.60 4.60 0.67
CA PRO A 172 3.54 3.55 1.68
C PRO A 172 4.52 2.42 1.28
N PRO A 173 5.26 1.84 2.25
CA PRO A 173 6.31 0.86 1.96
C PRO A 173 5.75 -0.31 1.15
N ALA A 174 6.37 -0.58 -0.02
CA ALA A 174 5.88 -1.59 -0.96
C ALA A 174 6.06 -3.03 -0.44
N LEU A 175 6.63 -3.17 0.76
CA LEU A 175 6.85 -4.45 1.44
C LEU A 175 5.58 -5.04 2.05
N ALA A 176 4.56 -4.23 2.36
CA ALA A 176 3.33 -4.74 3.00
C ALA A 176 2.65 -5.86 2.18
N PRO A 177 2.48 -5.75 0.85
CA PRO A 177 2.00 -6.86 0.02
C PRO A 177 2.87 -8.14 0.07
N LEU A 178 4.19 -8.02 0.22
CA LEU A 178 5.09 -9.18 0.26
C LEU A 178 4.92 -10.00 1.56
N SER A 179 4.47 -9.36 2.65
CA SER A 179 4.17 -10.07 3.90
C SER A 179 3.05 -11.12 3.71
N PHE A 180 2.02 -10.81 2.91
CA PHE A 180 0.95 -11.76 2.58
C PHE A 180 1.45 -12.97 1.81
N PHE A 181 2.40 -12.77 0.89
CA PHE A 181 3.04 -13.86 0.16
C PHE A 181 3.80 -14.79 1.11
N GLY A 182 4.65 -14.23 1.97
CA GLY A 182 5.44 -15.00 2.94
C GLY A 182 4.57 -15.77 3.94
N LEU A 183 3.55 -15.13 4.51
CA LEU A 183 2.62 -15.77 5.43
C LEU A 183 1.77 -16.84 4.74
N GLY A 184 1.33 -16.60 3.51
CA GLY A 184 0.62 -17.58 2.68
C GLY A 184 1.46 -18.83 2.45
N LEU A 185 2.71 -18.68 2.03
CA LEU A 185 3.64 -19.79 1.81
C LEU A 185 3.87 -20.60 3.10
N LEU A 186 4.19 -19.93 4.21
CA LEU A 186 4.40 -20.60 5.50
C LEU A 186 3.15 -21.33 5.98
N GLY A 187 1.97 -20.73 5.81
CA GLY A 187 0.69 -21.34 6.17
C GLY A 187 0.34 -22.56 5.32
N MET A 188 0.61 -22.50 4.01
CA MET A 188 0.48 -23.67 3.12
C MET A 188 1.38 -24.81 3.59
N LEU A 189 2.67 -24.54 3.85
CA LEU A 189 3.62 -25.54 4.33
C LEU A 189 3.20 -26.14 5.69
N ALA A 190 2.67 -25.32 6.60
CA ALA A 190 2.16 -25.78 7.89
C ALA A 190 0.95 -26.73 7.74
N CYS A 191 0.14 -26.54 6.70
CA CYS A 191 -1.05 -27.34 6.42
C CYS A 191 -0.77 -28.59 5.56
N ALA A 192 0.24 -28.54 4.68
CA ALA A 192 0.54 -29.59 3.69
C ALA A 192 1.02 -30.93 4.29
N ARG A 193 1.69 -30.92 5.46
CA ARG A 193 2.36 -32.10 6.06
C ARG A 193 1.46 -33.30 6.41
N ARG A 194 0.13 -33.24 6.24
CA ARG A 194 -0.79 -34.39 6.41
C ARG A 194 -1.60 -34.75 5.17
N LEU A 195 -1.29 -34.16 4.02
CA LEU A 195 -1.84 -34.61 2.73
C LEU A 195 -1.12 -35.86 2.20
N GLN A 196 -0.08 -36.33 2.88
CA GLN A 196 0.50 -37.63 2.58
C GLN A 196 -0.58 -38.70 2.81
N PRO A 197 -0.96 -39.47 1.77
CA PRO A 197 -1.84 -40.60 1.97
C PRO A 197 -1.20 -41.55 3.00
N PRO A 198 -2.00 -42.28 3.79
CA PRO A 198 -1.45 -43.29 4.69
C PRO A 198 -0.55 -44.22 3.87
N THR A 199 0.70 -44.36 4.29
CA THR A 199 1.62 -45.34 3.68
C THR A 199 0.91 -46.68 3.68
N PRO A 200 0.75 -47.35 2.53
CA PRO A 200 0.14 -48.67 2.50
C PRO A 200 0.92 -49.56 3.47
N ALA A 201 0.20 -50.29 4.34
CA ALA A 201 0.83 -51.23 5.25
C ALA A 201 1.69 -52.19 4.41
N PRO A 202 2.92 -52.54 4.85
CA PRO A 202 3.70 -53.56 4.15
C PRO A 202 2.82 -54.80 4.03
N GLU A 203 2.55 -55.23 2.80
CA GLU A 203 1.79 -56.45 2.56
C GLU A 203 2.51 -57.57 3.30
N ALA A 204 1.88 -58.09 4.35
CA ALA A 204 2.40 -59.21 5.08
C ALA A 204 2.45 -60.38 4.10
N GLY A 205 3.67 -60.76 3.69
CA GLY A 205 3.93 -61.74 2.65
C GLY A 205 3.11 -63.02 2.87
N ALA A 206 2.37 -63.36 1.83
CA ALA A 206 1.83 -64.70 1.59
C ALA A 206 2.94 -65.63 1.05
#